data_AF-A0A524CSA8-F1
#
_entry.id   AF-A0A524CSA8-F1
#
_cell.length_a   1.000
_cell.length_b   1.000
_cell.length_c   1.000
_cell.angle_alpha   90.00
_cell.angle_beta   90.00
_cell.angle_gamma   90.00
#
_symmetry.space_group_name_H-M   'P 1'
#
loop_
_entity.id
_entity.type
_entity.pdbx_description
1 polymer ?
#
loop_
_entity_poly.entity_id
_entity_poly.type
_entity_poly.pdbx_seq_one_letter_code
_entity_poly.pdbx_strand_id
1 'polypeptide(L)'
;MNITGPMYRLYEYVLYRQLNREKAPKHVGIILDGNRRYAREHGYDVPWFGHRKGAQKVMEVLRILWEADVKICTLYAFSVENFQRNENEVSEIMEIAKEKFGEVVDNPDIHRHKVRIKAIGRVDLLPADVQDAIAAAEMETSDYSKHILNVA
;
A
#
# COMPACT_ATOMS: atom_id res chain seq x y z
N MET A 1 5.90 29.87 1.11
CA MET A 1 5.05 29.43 2.24
C MET A 1 3.64 29.22 1.72
N ASN A 2 3.18 27.97 1.61
CA ASN A 2 1.89 27.63 1.02
C ASN A 2 0.74 27.99 1.97
N ILE A 3 0.07 29.12 1.70
CA ILE A 3 -1.11 29.62 2.42
C ILE A 3 -2.29 28.63 2.30
N THR A 4 -2.22 27.71 1.34
CA THR A 4 -3.13 26.58 1.18
C THR A 4 -3.05 25.57 2.32
N GLY A 5 -1.93 25.44 3.03
CA GLY A 5 -1.75 24.41 4.06
C GLY A 5 -2.75 24.49 5.23
N PRO A 6 -2.89 25.64 5.92
CA PRO A 6 -3.82 25.75 7.04
C PRO A 6 -5.29 25.60 6.63
N MET A 7 -5.70 26.23 5.53
CA MET A 7 -7.08 26.15 5.02
C MET A 7 -7.42 24.74 4.54
N TYR A 8 -6.49 24.07 3.85
CA TYR A 8 -6.70 22.70 3.38
C TYR A 8 -6.77 21.71 4.55
N ARG A 9 -5.92 21.85 5.57
CA ARG A 9 -6.02 21.03 6.80
C ARG A 9 -7.34 21.24 7.55
N LEU A 10 -7.84 22.48 7.61
CA LEU A 10 -9.14 22.76 8.19
C LEU A 10 -10.27 22.11 7.36
N TYR A 11 -10.15 22.18 6.04
CA TYR A 11 -11.08 21.54 5.11
C TYR A 11 -11.10 20.00 5.27
N GLU A 12 -9.93 19.35 5.29
CA GLU A 12 -9.79 17.93 5.56
C GLU A 12 -10.39 17.57 6.92
N TYR A 13 -10.09 18.34 7.97
CA TYR A 13 -10.66 18.14 9.31
C TYR A 13 -12.20 18.17 9.30
N VAL A 14 -12.80 19.11 8.58
CA VAL A 14 -14.26 19.19 8.42
C VAL A 14 -14.79 17.97 7.66
N LEU A 15 -14.14 17.56 6.57
CA LEU A 15 -14.53 16.37 5.80
C LEU A 15 -14.47 15.09 6.64
N TYR A 16 -13.40 14.88 7.41
CA TYR A 16 -13.26 13.70 8.28
C TYR A 16 -14.38 13.62 9.32
N ARG A 17 -14.86 14.75 9.84
CA ARG A 17 -15.98 14.79 10.78
C ARG A 17 -17.34 14.51 10.13
N GLN A 18 -17.45 14.65 8.82
CA GLN A 18 -18.65 14.31 8.06
C GLN A 18 -18.70 12.84 7.66
N LEU A 19 -17.61 12.09 7.80
CA LEU A 19 -17.59 10.66 7.50
C LEU A 19 -18.49 9.90 8.47
N ASN A 20 -19.57 9.34 7.92
CA ASN A 20 -20.40 8.39 8.65
C ASN A 20 -19.77 7.00 8.55
N ARG A 21 -19.06 6.59 9.61
CA ARG A 21 -18.39 5.28 9.70
C ARG A 21 -19.35 4.09 9.57
N GLU A 22 -20.61 4.24 9.98
CA GLU A 22 -21.63 3.18 9.84
C GLU A 22 -21.99 2.92 8.38
N LYS A 23 -21.77 3.91 7.51
CA LYS A 23 -22.01 3.82 6.06
C LYS A 23 -20.73 3.58 5.25
N ALA A 24 -19.58 3.41 5.91
CA ALA A 24 -18.34 3.13 5.22
C ALA A 24 -18.42 1.78 4.46
N PRO A 25 -17.81 1.68 3.28
CA PRO A 25 -17.70 0.39 2.61
C PRO A 25 -16.90 -0.57 3.49
N LYS A 26 -17.36 -1.83 3.55
CA LYS A 26 -16.67 -2.87 4.33
C LYS A 26 -15.38 -3.33 3.65
N HIS A 27 -15.33 -3.25 2.31
CA HIS A 27 -14.21 -3.70 1.50
C HIS A 27 -13.96 -2.75 0.33
N VAL A 28 -12.71 -2.32 0.16
CA VAL A 28 -12.23 -1.51 -0.97
C VAL A 28 -11.13 -2.25 -1.72
N GLY A 29 -11.25 -2.36 -3.04
CA GLY A 29 -10.19 -2.82 -3.94
C GLY A 29 -9.50 -1.63 -4.62
N ILE A 30 -8.17 -1.65 -4.71
CA ILE A 30 -7.37 -0.59 -5.32
C ILE A 30 -6.42 -1.18 -6.34
N ILE A 31 -6.44 -0.66 -7.56
CA ILE A 31 -5.47 -0.98 -8.60
C ILE A 31 -4.39 0.10 -8.60
N LEU A 32 -3.13 -0.29 -8.35
CA LEU A 32 -2.01 0.63 -8.25
C LEU A 32 -1.45 0.97 -9.65
N ASP A 33 -2.19 1.72 -10.44
CA ASP A 33 -1.78 2.16 -11.77
C ASP A 33 -1.24 3.60 -11.80
N GLY A 34 -0.50 3.93 -12.86
CA GLY A 34 -0.04 5.28 -13.14
C GLY A 34 1.39 5.58 -12.70
N ASN A 35 2.06 4.69 -11.97
CA ASN A 35 3.41 4.90 -11.44
C ASN A 35 4.43 5.32 -12.52
N ARG A 36 4.43 4.65 -13.68
CA ARG A 36 5.32 4.97 -14.80
C ARG A 36 4.98 6.32 -15.46
N ARG A 37 3.68 6.65 -15.57
CA ARG A 37 3.22 7.94 -16.12
C ARG A 37 3.61 9.08 -15.19
N TYR A 38 3.39 8.90 -13.89
CA TYR A 38 3.80 9.83 -12.84
C TYR A 38 5.31 10.10 -12.87
N ALA A 39 6.14 9.05 -13.00
CA ALA A 39 7.59 9.20 -13.11
C ALA A 39 7.98 10.12 -14.28
N ARG A 40 7.44 9.87 -15.49
CA ARG A 40 7.71 10.67 -16.69
C ARG A 40 7.26 12.12 -16.55
N GLU A 41 6.06 12.35 -16.02
CA GLU A 41 5.50 13.70 -15.85
C GLU A 41 6.31 14.55 -14.86
N HIS A 42 7.03 13.92 -13.94
CA HIS A 42 7.87 14.59 -12.94
C HIS A 42 9.36 14.60 -13.32
N GLY A 43 9.69 14.27 -14.57
CA GLY A 43 11.06 14.31 -15.09
C GLY A 43 11.97 13.21 -14.57
N TYR A 44 11.40 12.11 -14.06
CA TYR A 44 12.18 10.93 -13.72
C TYR A 44 12.31 10.03 -14.95
N ASP A 45 13.54 9.88 -15.44
CA ASP A 45 13.87 9.00 -16.56
C ASP A 45 13.64 7.52 -16.23
N VAL A 46 13.57 7.19 -14.94
CA VAL A 46 13.59 5.83 -14.42
C VAL A 46 12.27 5.42 -13.75
N PRO A 47 11.58 4.37 -14.23
CA PRO A 47 10.24 3.97 -13.77
C PRO A 47 10.13 3.69 -12.26
N TRP A 48 11.17 3.13 -11.64
CA TRP A 48 11.15 2.70 -10.23
C TRP A 48 10.93 3.85 -9.25
N PHE A 49 11.29 5.09 -9.62
CA PHE A 49 10.99 6.25 -8.78
C PHE A 49 9.47 6.44 -8.59
N GLY A 50 8.70 6.25 -9.67
CA GLY A 50 7.26 6.26 -9.63
C GLY A 50 6.70 5.13 -8.76
N HIS A 51 7.30 3.94 -8.81
CA HIS A 51 6.90 2.82 -7.96
C HIS A 51 7.15 3.09 -6.47
N ARG A 52 8.30 3.66 -6.10
CA ARG A 52 8.59 4.06 -4.70
C ARG A 52 7.63 5.14 -4.20
N LYS A 53 7.31 6.13 -5.04
CA LYS A 53 6.30 7.15 -4.72
C LYS A 53 4.90 6.56 -4.58
N GLY A 54 4.54 5.61 -5.45
CA GLY A 54 3.30 4.84 -5.36
C GLY A 54 3.21 4.10 -4.02
N ALA A 55 4.27 3.39 -3.61
CA ALA A 55 4.31 2.69 -2.34
C ALA A 55 4.14 3.62 -1.13
N GLN A 56 4.75 4.81 -1.16
CA GLN A 56 4.53 5.84 -0.13
C GLN A 56 3.06 6.30 -0.09
N LYS A 57 2.47 6.54 -1.27
CA LYS A 57 1.07 6.97 -1.39
C LYS A 57 0.09 5.92 -0.88
N VAL A 58 0.38 4.64 -1.09
CA VAL A 58 -0.43 3.53 -0.58
C VAL A 58 -0.59 3.63 0.94
N MET A 59 0.49 3.86 1.68
CA MET A 59 0.39 3.98 3.14
C MET A 59 -0.47 5.17 3.58
N GLU A 60 -0.40 6.30 2.87
CA GLU A 60 -1.29 7.43 3.14
C GLU A 60 -2.76 7.05 2.92
N VAL A 61 -3.09 6.38 1.81
CA VAL A 61 -4.46 5.95 1.51
C VAL A 61 -4.95 4.92 2.52
N LEU A 62 -4.12 3.96 2.91
CA LEU A 62 -4.47 2.94 3.89
C LEU A 62 -4.82 3.56 5.26
N ARG A 63 -4.08 4.57 5.72
CA ARG A 63 -4.42 5.31 6.95
C ARG A 63 -5.82 5.91 6.87
N ILE A 64 -6.17 6.52 5.75
CA ILE A 64 -7.51 7.09 5.53
C ILE A 64 -8.58 6.01 5.62
N LEU A 65 -8.35 4.85 4.97
CA LEU A 65 -9.29 3.73 5.02
C LEU A 65 -9.48 3.20 6.45
N TRP A 66 -8.40 3.06 7.23
CA TRP A 66 -8.47 2.58 8.60
C TRP A 66 -9.12 3.61 9.54
N GLU A 67 -8.91 4.91 9.34
CA GLU A 67 -9.58 5.97 10.10
C GLU A 67 -11.08 6.08 9.78
N ALA A 68 -11.46 5.73 8.56
CA ALA A 68 -12.84 5.59 8.11
C ALA A 68 -13.50 4.26 8.53
N ASP A 69 -12.76 3.36 9.20
CA ASP A 69 -13.19 2.03 9.65
C ASP A 69 -13.53 1.04 8.52
N VAL A 70 -12.91 1.22 7.35
CA VAL A 70 -12.98 0.26 6.24
C VAL A 70 -12.26 -1.02 6.62
N LYS A 71 -13.01 -2.10 6.83
CA LYS A 71 -12.49 -3.35 7.41
C LYS A 71 -11.50 -4.08 6.52
N ILE A 72 -11.70 -4.07 5.21
CA ILE A 72 -10.89 -4.83 4.27
C ILE A 72 -10.40 -3.92 3.15
N CYS A 73 -9.10 -3.96 2.88
CA CYS A 73 -8.51 -3.38 1.69
C CYS A 73 -7.85 -4.48 0.86
N THR A 74 -7.94 -4.40 -0.46
CA THR A 74 -7.19 -5.27 -1.37
C THR A 74 -6.46 -4.43 -2.39
N LEU A 75 -5.14 -4.55 -2.41
CA LEU A 75 -4.27 -3.87 -3.35
C LEU A 75 -3.94 -4.84 -4.47
N TYR A 76 -4.11 -4.42 -5.71
CA TYR A 76 -3.53 -5.10 -6.85
C TYR A 76 -2.15 -4.49 -7.11
N ALA A 77 -1.13 -5.16 -6.61
CA ALA A 77 0.24 -4.67 -6.55
C ALA A 77 1.10 -5.22 -7.69
N PHE A 78 0.95 -6.50 -8.04
CA PHE A 78 1.77 -7.11 -9.10
C PHE A 78 1.04 -8.27 -9.81
N SER A 79 0.94 -8.20 -11.14
CA SER A 79 0.32 -9.27 -11.94
C SER A 79 1.33 -10.25 -12.54
N VAL A 80 0.89 -11.46 -12.90
CA VAL A 80 1.75 -12.44 -13.60
C VAL A 80 2.26 -11.87 -14.93
N GLU A 81 1.45 -11.07 -15.63
CA GLU A 81 1.86 -10.40 -16.86
C GLU A 81 2.96 -9.34 -16.61
N ASN A 82 3.10 -8.84 -15.37
CA ASN A 82 4.16 -7.88 -15.04
C ASN A 82 5.55 -8.52 -15.02
N PHE A 83 5.67 -9.85 -14.95
CA PHE A 83 6.95 -10.54 -15.17
C PHE A 83 7.49 -10.34 -16.59
N GLN A 84 6.63 -9.98 -17.57
CA GLN A 84 7.06 -9.72 -18.95
C GLN A 84 7.65 -8.32 -19.15
N ARG A 85 7.76 -7.51 -18.09
CA ARG A 85 8.39 -6.19 -18.14
C ARG A 85 9.92 -6.33 -18.19
N ASN A 86 10.60 -5.21 -18.36
CA ASN A 86 12.07 -5.18 -18.33
C ASN A 86 12.58 -5.73 -16.99
N GLU A 87 13.61 -6.57 -17.03
CA GLU A 87 14.16 -7.26 -15.86
C GLU A 87 14.58 -6.31 -14.74
N ASN A 88 15.16 -5.15 -15.09
CA ASN A 88 15.53 -4.14 -14.08
C ASN A 88 14.29 -3.55 -13.40
N GLU A 89 13.20 -3.32 -14.15
CA GLU A 89 11.95 -2.83 -13.57
C GLU A 89 11.35 -3.87 -12.62
N VAL A 90 11.34 -5.15 -13.02
CA VAL A 90 10.85 -6.24 -12.16
C VAL A 90 11.70 -6.36 -10.90
N SER A 91 13.03 -6.34 -11.02
CA SER A 91 13.95 -6.42 -9.89
C SER A 91 13.71 -5.30 -8.88
N GLU A 92 13.52 -4.06 -9.36
CA GLU A 92 13.22 -2.92 -8.48
C GLU A 92 11.85 -3.05 -7.80
N ILE A 93 10.83 -3.56 -8.49
CA ILE A 93 9.53 -3.83 -7.88
C ILE A 93 9.65 -4.89 -6.78
N MET A 94 10.43 -5.94 -7.01
CA MET A 94 10.68 -6.98 -6.00
C MET A 94 11.43 -6.43 -4.79
N GLU A 95 12.41 -5.55 -5.00
CA GLU A 95 13.11 -4.88 -3.90
C GLU A 95 12.15 -4.01 -3.08
N ILE A 96 11.28 -3.23 -3.74
CA ILE A 96 10.24 -2.44 -3.07
C ILE A 96 9.29 -3.34 -2.29
N ALA A 97 8.88 -4.48 -2.86
CA ALA A 97 8.01 -5.43 -2.16
C ALA A 97 8.69 -5.99 -0.91
N LYS A 98 9.95 -6.45 -1.02
CA LYS A 98 10.76 -6.94 0.09
C LYS A 98 10.89 -5.89 1.20
N GLU A 99 11.25 -4.66 0.84
CA GLU A 99 11.33 -3.54 1.78
C GLU A 99 9.99 -3.30 2.49
N LYS A 100 8.88 -3.22 1.74
CA LYS A 100 7.57 -2.89 2.30
C LYS A 100 6.98 -3.98 3.18
N PHE A 101 7.18 -5.24 2.83
CA PHE A 101 6.82 -6.36 3.71
C PHE A 101 7.74 -6.43 4.94
N GLY A 102 9.05 -6.18 4.78
CA GLY A 102 9.99 -6.11 5.91
C GLY A 102 9.64 -4.99 6.91
N GLU A 103 9.21 -3.83 6.42
CA GLU A 103 8.77 -2.70 7.25
C GLU A 103 7.56 -3.03 8.13
N VAL A 104 6.74 -4.02 7.78
CA VAL A 104 5.52 -4.40 8.54
C VAL A 104 5.82 -4.67 10.01
N VAL A 105 6.96 -5.31 10.28
CA VAL A 105 7.34 -5.79 11.62
C VAL A 105 7.49 -4.65 12.64
N ASP A 106 7.93 -3.48 12.17
CA ASP A 106 8.18 -2.32 13.02
C ASP A 106 7.23 -1.15 12.70
N ASN A 107 6.20 -1.37 11.88
CA ASN A 107 5.35 -0.28 11.40
C ASN A 107 4.30 0.13 12.44
N PRO A 108 4.42 1.32 13.06
CA PRO A 108 3.54 1.72 14.15
C PRO A 108 2.07 1.84 13.73
N ASP A 109 1.78 2.19 12.47
CA ASP A 109 0.41 2.31 11.99
C ASP A 109 -0.25 0.94 11.85
N ILE A 110 0.46 -0.05 11.32
CA ILE A 110 -0.05 -1.42 11.18
C ILE A 110 -0.44 -1.98 12.56
N HIS A 111 0.42 -1.83 13.56
CA HIS A 111 0.15 -2.30 14.91
C HIS A 111 -0.95 -1.50 15.62
N ARG A 112 -0.95 -0.16 15.48
CA ARG A 112 -1.97 0.74 16.05
C ARG A 112 -3.36 0.42 15.50
N HIS A 113 -3.44 0.17 14.20
CA HIS A 113 -4.70 -0.15 13.53
C HIS A 113 -5.02 -1.64 13.55
N LYS A 114 -4.16 -2.50 14.10
CA LYS A 114 -4.33 -3.96 14.19
C LYS A 114 -4.72 -4.54 12.83
N VAL A 115 -3.85 -4.31 11.85
CA VAL A 115 -4.05 -4.68 10.45
C VAL A 115 -3.42 -6.04 10.19
N ARG A 116 -4.24 -7.04 9.88
CA ARG A 116 -3.76 -8.34 9.40
C ARG A 116 -3.39 -8.24 7.93
N ILE A 117 -2.15 -8.58 7.60
CA ILE A 117 -1.65 -8.55 6.23
C ILE A 117 -1.65 -9.95 5.66
N LYS A 118 -2.03 -10.07 4.39
CA LYS A 118 -1.99 -11.31 3.64
C LYS A 118 -1.58 -11.07 2.19
N ALA A 119 -0.59 -11.79 1.71
CA ALA A 119 -0.31 -11.89 0.29
C ALA A 119 -1.23 -12.94 -0.34
N ILE A 120 -1.85 -12.60 -1.47
CA ILE A 120 -2.75 -13.50 -2.20
C ILE A 120 -2.28 -13.63 -3.65
N GLY A 121 -2.40 -14.82 -4.23
CA GLY A 121 -1.93 -15.10 -5.58
C GLY A 121 -0.85 -16.18 -5.61
N ARG A 122 0.03 -16.13 -6.61
CA ARG A 122 1.13 -17.08 -6.81
C ARG A 122 2.42 -16.60 -6.17
N VAL A 123 2.43 -16.55 -4.84
CA VAL A 123 3.59 -16.09 -4.04
C VAL A 123 4.83 -16.94 -4.30
N ASP A 124 4.64 -18.21 -4.64
CA ASP A 124 5.68 -19.17 -5.01
C ASP A 124 6.50 -18.77 -6.25
N LEU A 125 5.95 -17.88 -7.10
CA LEU A 125 6.67 -17.35 -8.27
C LEU A 125 7.58 -16.16 -7.94
N LEU A 126 7.48 -15.59 -6.74
CA LEU A 126 8.29 -14.45 -6.33
C LEU A 126 9.69 -14.90 -5.92
N PRO A 127 10.69 -14.01 -5.93
CA PRO A 127 12.01 -14.31 -5.37
C PRO A 127 11.94 -14.77 -3.90
N ALA A 128 12.82 -15.69 -3.50
CA ALA A 128 12.77 -16.32 -2.18
C ALA A 128 12.85 -15.32 -1.02
N ASP A 129 13.66 -14.28 -1.15
CA ASP A 129 13.79 -13.20 -0.17
C ASP A 129 12.51 -12.36 -0.01
N VAL A 130 11.74 -12.19 -1.09
CA VAL A 130 10.40 -11.57 -1.04
C VAL A 130 9.41 -12.51 -0.35
N GLN A 131 9.47 -13.82 -0.63
CA GLN A 131 8.62 -14.81 0.03
C GLN A 131 8.87 -14.85 1.55
N ASP A 132 10.14 -14.80 1.97
CA ASP A 132 10.51 -14.76 3.38
C ASP A 132 9.98 -13.49 4.07
N ALA A 133 10.09 -12.32 3.43
CA ALA A 133 9.56 -11.06 3.94
C ALA A 133 8.02 -11.10 4.08
N ILE A 134 7.33 -11.67 3.08
CA ILE A 134 5.87 -11.90 3.14
C ILE A 134 5.52 -12.79 4.33
N ALA A 135 6.18 -13.93 4.47
CA ALA A 135 5.91 -14.88 5.55
C ALA A 135 6.11 -14.24 6.94
N ALA A 136 7.16 -13.45 7.11
CA ALA A 136 7.40 -12.70 8.36
C ALA A 136 6.26 -11.71 8.64
N ALA A 137 5.83 -10.94 7.64
CA ALA A 137 4.74 -9.97 7.78
C ALA A 137 3.38 -10.63 8.10
N GLU A 138 3.06 -11.75 7.45
CA GLU A 138 1.83 -12.50 7.73
C GLU A 138 1.84 -13.11 9.14
N MET A 139 2.99 -13.62 9.57
CA MET A 139 3.16 -14.18 10.91
C MET A 139 3.00 -13.11 11.99
N GLU A 140 3.70 -11.98 11.86
CA GLU A 140 3.66 -10.87 12.82
C GLU A 140 2.25 -10.31 13.01
N THR A 141 1.46 -10.28 11.94
CA THR A 141 0.10 -9.70 11.96
C THR A 141 -1.01 -10.75 12.07
N SER A 142 -0.67 -12.01 12.30
CA SER A 142 -1.60 -13.15 12.24
C SER A 142 -2.75 -13.08 13.25
N ASP A 143 -2.48 -12.56 14.45
CA ASP A 143 -3.45 -12.40 15.53
C ASP A 143 -4.30 -11.12 15.42
N TYR A 144 -4.05 -10.28 14.40
CA TYR A 144 -4.82 -9.06 14.20
C TYR A 144 -6.13 -9.37 13.48
N SER A 145 -7.19 -8.64 13.85
CA SER A 145 -8.55 -8.87 13.34
C SER A 145 -9.36 -7.60 13.09
N LYS A 146 -8.80 -6.42 13.39
CA LYS A 146 -9.53 -5.16 13.28
C LYS A 146 -9.66 -4.70 11.82
N HIS A 147 -8.57 -4.82 11.06
CA HIS A 147 -8.54 -4.55 9.64
C HIS A 147 -7.78 -5.67 8.91
N ILE A 148 -8.08 -5.86 7.63
CA ILE A 148 -7.43 -6.84 6.76
C ILE A 148 -6.89 -6.10 5.54
N LEU A 149 -5.62 -6.32 5.22
CA LEU A 149 -4.98 -5.86 4.00
C LEU A 149 -4.55 -7.07 3.18
N ASN A 150 -5.19 -7.27 2.03
CA ASN A 150 -4.76 -8.25 1.04
C ASN A 150 -3.88 -7.56 0.00
N VAL A 151 -2.73 -8.14 -0.30
CA VAL A 151 -1.81 -7.69 -1.35
C VAL A 151 -1.81 -8.75 -2.44
N ALA A 152 -2.32 -8.40 -3.62
CA ALA A 152 -2.53 -9.28 -4.77
C ALA A 152 -1.52 -9.05 -5.89
#